data_AF-A0A2W5YQQ2-F1
#
_entry.id   AF-A0A2W5YQQ2-F1
#
_cell.length_a   1.000
_cell.length_b   1.000
_cell.length_c   1.000
_cell.angle_alpha   90.00
_cell.angle_beta   90.00
_cell.angle_gamma   90.00
#
_symmetry.space_group_name_H-M   'P 1'
#
loop_
_entity.id
_entity.type
_entity.pdbx_description
1 polymer ?
#
loop_
_entity_poly.entity_id
_entity_poly.type
_entity_poly.pdbx_seq_one_letter_code
_entity_poly.pdbx_strand_id
1 'polypeptide(L)'
;MNPNSQNGNVGASFADFTSGGYTITARGYDVAGTDTPHELYFKNAGAGEFGLGLVGTLNNELQTSGGTPSNYIQLDLRSILGQGFTGLEISVGSVQAGESFLLFGSNTQGVLGTQIGGAYGSAFDDQFVAITGNYQFISVAAGSKDILPVALRGTITPVPEMSALFPIVGLIAAVSCTQILRRRRAQKTASIS
;
A
#
# COMPACT_ATOMS: atom_id res chain seq x y z
N MET A 1 10.49 -2.22 -3.41
CA MET A 1 9.64 -1.34 -4.20
C MET A 1 10.38 -1.11 -5.51
N ASN A 2 10.65 -2.23 -6.19
CA ASN A 2 11.38 -2.34 -7.45
C ASN A 2 11.17 -3.79 -7.95
N PRO A 3 9.94 -4.16 -8.33
CA PRO A 3 9.53 -5.56 -8.49
C PRO A 3 10.27 -6.31 -9.59
N ASN A 4 10.87 -5.58 -10.53
CA ASN A 4 11.56 -6.13 -11.70
C ASN A 4 13.09 -6.02 -11.59
N SER A 5 13.63 -5.70 -10.41
CA SER A 5 15.07 -5.58 -10.17
C SER A 5 15.77 -4.63 -11.14
N GLN A 6 15.11 -3.52 -11.49
CA GLN A 6 15.61 -2.51 -12.41
C GLN A 6 16.63 -1.60 -11.74
N ASN A 7 17.52 -1.00 -12.52
CA ASN A 7 18.43 0.04 -12.04
C ASN A 7 18.39 1.23 -13.01
N GLY A 8 17.47 2.16 -12.79
CA GLY A 8 17.22 3.26 -13.72
C GLY A 8 16.01 4.11 -13.35
N ASN A 9 15.88 5.22 -14.07
CA ASN A 9 14.76 6.15 -13.96
C ASN A 9 13.42 5.44 -14.23
N VAL A 10 12.41 5.77 -13.43
CA VAL A 10 11.03 5.35 -13.67
C VAL A 10 10.41 6.16 -14.82
N GLY A 11 10.89 7.39 -15.06
CA GLY A 11 10.30 8.30 -16.06
C GLY A 11 9.08 9.07 -15.55
N ALA A 12 8.76 8.95 -14.25
CA ALA A 12 7.64 9.62 -13.60
C ALA A 12 7.93 9.86 -12.12
N SER A 13 7.24 10.83 -11.51
CA SER A 13 7.27 11.07 -10.06
C SER A 13 6.38 10.11 -9.27
N PHE A 14 5.79 9.11 -9.92
CA PHE A 14 4.96 8.10 -9.29
C PHE A 14 5.12 6.73 -9.94
N ALA A 15 4.85 5.69 -9.17
CA ALA A 15 4.84 4.30 -9.62
C ALA A 15 3.78 3.51 -8.86
N ASP A 16 3.04 2.67 -9.58
CA ASP A 16 2.08 1.75 -9.00
C ASP A 16 2.73 0.40 -8.69
N PHE A 17 2.46 -0.13 -7.51
CA PHE A 17 2.93 -1.45 -7.08
C PHE A 17 1.73 -2.35 -6.81
N THR A 18 1.61 -3.41 -7.60
CA THR A 18 0.51 -4.38 -7.49
C THR A 18 1.01 -5.71 -6.98
N SER A 19 0.36 -6.24 -5.93
CA SER A 19 0.63 -7.56 -5.38
C SER A 19 -0.68 -8.19 -4.90
N GLY A 20 -0.91 -9.46 -5.25
CA GLY A 20 -2.13 -10.17 -4.84
C GLY A 20 -3.44 -9.50 -5.31
N GLY A 21 -3.41 -8.71 -6.39
CA GLY A 21 -4.56 -7.93 -6.87
C GLY A 21 -4.77 -6.59 -6.16
N TYR A 22 -3.93 -6.24 -5.19
CA TYR A 22 -3.98 -4.97 -4.48
C TYR A 22 -2.91 -4.02 -5.00
N THR A 23 -3.27 -2.76 -5.22
CA THR A 23 -2.38 -1.72 -5.73
C THR A 23 -2.22 -0.57 -4.73
N ILE A 24 -0.98 -0.16 -4.52
CA ILE A 24 -0.62 1.13 -3.91
C ILE A 24 0.13 1.98 -4.94
N THR A 25 0.12 3.31 -4.75
CA THR A 25 0.93 4.23 -5.55
C THR A 25 1.98 4.86 -4.65
N ALA A 26 3.26 4.81 -5.04
CA ALA A 26 4.31 5.61 -4.43
C ALA A 26 4.53 6.90 -5.24
N ARG A 27 4.85 8.01 -4.57
CA ARG A 27 5.10 9.32 -5.18
C ARG A 27 6.33 9.97 -4.57
N GLY A 28 7.24 10.50 -5.37
CA GLY A 28 8.43 11.21 -4.94
C GLY A 28 8.19 12.71 -4.78
N TYR A 29 8.79 13.33 -3.76
CA TYR A 29 8.68 14.77 -3.49
C TYR A 29 9.98 15.35 -2.91
N ASP A 30 10.31 16.59 -3.27
CA ASP A 30 11.30 17.41 -2.56
C ASP A 30 10.63 18.28 -1.49
N VAL A 31 11.28 18.42 -0.33
CA VAL A 31 10.83 19.27 0.78
C VAL A 31 11.33 20.70 0.56
N ALA A 32 10.68 21.44 -0.33
CA ALA A 32 11.08 22.81 -0.71
C ALA A 32 9.92 23.81 -0.58
N GLY A 33 9.52 24.15 0.66
CA GLY A 33 8.50 25.19 0.97
C GLY A 33 7.06 24.79 0.62
N THR A 34 6.85 24.24 -0.57
CA THR A 34 5.69 23.45 -1.02
C THR A 34 6.24 22.22 -1.71
N ASP A 35 5.86 21.03 -1.26
CA ASP A 35 6.49 19.78 -1.70
C ASP A 35 6.32 19.59 -3.23
N THR A 36 7.42 19.62 -3.98
CA THR A 36 7.41 19.53 -5.45
C THR A 36 7.60 18.09 -5.91
N PRO A 37 6.82 17.58 -6.87
CA PRO A 37 7.00 16.22 -7.38
C PRO A 37 8.42 15.97 -7.88
N HIS A 38 9.02 14.85 -7.46
CA HIS A 38 10.37 14.43 -7.83
C HIS A 38 10.28 13.06 -8.54
N GLU A 39 10.94 12.95 -9.70
CA GLU A 39 11.02 11.70 -10.47
C GLU A 39 11.60 10.54 -9.65
N LEU A 40 10.94 9.38 -9.72
CA LEU A 40 11.37 8.17 -9.02
C LEU A 40 12.50 7.45 -9.78
N TYR A 41 13.34 6.75 -9.02
CA TYR A 41 14.40 5.90 -9.54
C TYR A 41 14.28 4.49 -8.96
N PHE A 42 14.25 3.46 -9.81
CA PHE A 42 14.41 2.08 -9.34
C PHE A 42 15.88 1.80 -9.13
N LYS A 43 16.27 1.47 -7.90
CA LYS A 43 17.66 1.16 -7.57
C LYS A 43 17.86 -0.34 -7.36
N ASN A 44 18.92 -0.86 -7.98
CA ASN A 44 19.42 -2.22 -7.79
C ASN A 44 20.93 -2.22 -8.10
N ALA A 45 21.75 -1.87 -7.11
CA ALA A 45 23.20 -1.72 -7.27
C ALA A 45 24.03 -2.76 -6.48
N GLY A 46 23.39 -3.70 -5.79
CA GLY A 46 24.08 -4.72 -4.99
C GLY A 46 23.35 -5.09 -3.71
N ALA A 47 24.04 -5.79 -2.80
CA ALA A 47 23.48 -6.20 -1.50
C ALA A 47 23.17 -4.97 -0.63
N GLY A 48 21.91 -4.85 -0.19
CA GLY A 48 21.40 -3.70 0.60
C GLY A 48 21.08 -2.45 -0.22
N GLU A 49 21.53 -2.39 -1.47
CA GLU A 49 21.41 -1.24 -2.37
C GLU A 49 20.24 -1.42 -3.36
N PHE A 50 19.07 -1.75 -2.81
CA PHE A 50 17.88 -2.08 -3.60
C PHE A 50 16.64 -1.39 -3.04
N GLY A 51 15.86 -0.75 -3.90
CA GLY A 51 14.61 -0.12 -3.47
C GLY A 51 14.11 0.94 -4.42
N LEU A 52 13.29 1.84 -3.88
CA LEU A 52 12.78 3.00 -4.59
C LEU A 52 13.50 4.25 -4.12
N GLY A 53 14.08 5.00 -5.06
CA GLY A 53 14.81 6.22 -4.80
C GLY A 53 14.32 7.37 -5.67
N LEU A 54 15.16 8.39 -5.82
CA LEU A 54 14.85 9.62 -6.55
C LEU A 54 15.96 9.98 -7.54
N VAL A 55 15.59 10.51 -8.71
CA VAL A 55 16.52 10.80 -9.80
C VAL A 55 17.42 11.98 -9.45
N GLY A 56 18.74 11.80 -9.52
CA GLY A 56 19.68 12.93 -9.42
C GLY A 56 19.97 13.39 -7.98
N THR A 57 19.46 12.67 -6.98
CA THR A 57 20.01 12.72 -5.62
C THR A 57 21.32 11.94 -5.55
N LEU A 58 22.08 12.11 -4.46
CA LEU A 58 23.29 11.31 -4.25
C LEU A 58 22.94 9.82 -4.25
N ASN A 59 23.64 9.04 -5.08
CA ASN A 59 23.39 7.60 -5.29
C ASN A 59 21.95 7.23 -5.67
N ASN A 60 21.13 8.20 -6.11
CA ASN A 60 19.69 8.10 -6.33
C ASN A 60 18.89 7.65 -5.09
N GLU A 61 19.35 8.00 -3.89
CA GLU A 61 18.68 7.66 -2.62
C GLU A 61 17.95 8.85 -2.01
N LEU A 62 17.09 8.61 -1.02
CA LEU A 62 16.51 9.70 -0.24
C LEU A 62 17.60 10.39 0.58
N GLN A 63 17.52 11.70 0.75
CA GLN A 63 18.62 12.49 1.33
C GLN A 63 18.14 13.37 2.49
N THR A 64 19.10 13.78 3.31
CA THR A 64 18.94 14.85 4.31
C THR A 64 19.71 16.11 3.93
N SER A 65 19.29 17.25 4.45
CA SER A 65 20.00 18.52 4.42
C SER A 65 20.03 19.09 5.83
N GLY A 66 21.22 19.20 6.42
CA GLY A 66 21.39 19.69 7.80
C GLY A 66 20.63 18.86 8.85
N GLY A 67 20.45 17.56 8.62
CA GLY A 67 19.70 16.66 9.52
C GLY A 67 18.18 16.74 9.38
N THR A 68 17.66 17.45 8.38
CA THR A 68 16.24 17.48 8.02
C THR A 68 16.03 16.73 6.70
N PRO A 69 14.93 15.98 6.51
CA PRO A 69 14.58 15.43 5.20
C PRO A 69 14.66 16.47 4.06
N SER A 70 15.43 16.17 3.02
CA SER A 70 15.43 16.98 1.79
C SER A 70 14.33 16.54 0.83
N ASN A 71 13.94 15.27 0.90
CA ASN A 71 12.98 14.64 0.03
C ASN A 71 12.38 13.41 0.71
N TYR A 72 11.30 12.89 0.13
CA TYR A 72 10.59 11.74 0.66
C TYR A 72 9.83 11.00 -0.45
N ILE A 73 9.50 9.75 -0.16
CA ILE A 73 8.56 8.96 -0.95
C ILE A 73 7.30 8.76 -0.14
N GLN A 74 6.16 9.18 -0.69
CA GLN A 74 4.83 9.04 -0.09
C GLN A 74 4.06 7.90 -0.74
N LEU A 75 3.59 6.98 0.10
CA LEU A 75 2.75 5.85 -0.27
C LEU A 75 1.28 6.24 -0.08
N ASP A 76 0.49 6.11 -1.13
CA ASP A 76 -0.96 6.28 -1.11
C ASP A 76 -1.63 4.94 -0.80
N LEU A 77 -2.21 4.88 0.39
CA LEU A 77 -2.72 3.64 0.96
C LEU A 77 -4.25 3.56 0.87
N ARG A 78 -4.92 4.59 0.34
CA ARG A 78 -6.40 4.68 0.32
C ARG A 78 -7.05 3.45 -0.31
N SER A 79 -6.47 2.95 -1.40
CA SER A 79 -6.91 1.75 -2.10
C SER A 79 -6.94 0.51 -1.19
N ILE A 80 -5.85 0.24 -0.45
CA ILE A 80 -5.74 -0.95 0.40
C ILE A 80 -6.48 -0.79 1.73
N LEU A 81 -6.51 0.43 2.28
CA LEU A 81 -7.27 0.75 3.49
C LEU A 81 -8.77 0.59 3.26
N GLY A 82 -9.28 1.03 2.10
CA GLY A 82 -10.67 0.80 1.70
C GLY A 82 -11.05 -0.67 1.52
N GLN A 83 -10.05 -1.55 1.36
CA GLN A 83 -10.21 -2.99 1.24
C GLN A 83 -10.01 -3.73 2.58
N GLY A 84 -9.82 -3.00 3.68
CA GLY A 84 -9.74 -3.58 5.03
C GLY A 84 -8.35 -4.04 5.44
N PHE A 85 -7.29 -3.57 4.79
CA PHE A 85 -5.93 -3.81 5.26
C PHE A 85 -5.69 -3.14 6.63
N THR A 86 -5.02 -3.87 7.51
CA THR A 86 -4.61 -3.44 8.86
C THR A 86 -3.19 -3.91 9.15
N GLY A 87 -2.63 -3.48 10.30
CA GLY A 87 -1.30 -3.94 10.74
C GLY A 87 -0.20 -3.66 9.71
N LEU A 88 -0.21 -2.45 9.15
CA LEU A 88 0.74 -2.09 8.10
C LEU A 88 2.16 -2.00 8.65
N GLU A 89 3.12 -2.49 7.89
CA GLU A 89 4.54 -2.44 8.22
C GLU A 89 5.33 -2.07 6.96
N ILE A 90 6.44 -1.36 7.16
CA ILE A 90 7.34 -0.93 6.09
C ILE A 90 8.76 -1.37 6.38
N SER A 91 9.47 -1.80 5.35
CA SER A 91 10.89 -2.11 5.38
C SER A 91 11.65 -1.07 4.55
N VAL A 92 12.77 -0.62 5.12
CA VAL A 92 13.70 0.36 4.55
C VAL A 92 15.09 -0.27 4.60
N GLY A 93 15.81 -0.21 3.49
CA GLY A 93 17.15 -0.74 3.33
C GLY A 93 18.15 0.40 3.10
N SER A 94 19.40 0.00 2.84
CA SER A 94 20.53 0.93 2.74
C SER A 94 20.73 1.74 4.02
N VAL A 95 20.45 1.16 5.19
CA VAL A 95 20.59 1.87 6.48
C VAL A 95 21.87 1.44 7.17
N GLN A 96 22.94 2.21 7.00
CA GLN A 96 24.26 1.88 7.52
C GLN A 96 24.57 2.60 8.83
N ALA A 97 25.75 2.32 9.40
CA ALA A 97 26.15 2.92 10.68
C ALA A 97 26.16 4.46 10.60
N GLY A 98 25.42 5.09 11.52
CA GLY A 98 25.23 6.55 11.56
C GLY A 98 24.09 7.08 10.69
N GLU A 99 23.32 6.19 10.06
CA GLU A 99 22.17 6.52 9.22
C GLU A 99 20.88 6.15 9.91
N SER A 100 19.80 6.77 9.45
CA SER A 100 18.47 6.47 9.94
C SER A 100 17.40 6.89 8.95
N PHE A 101 16.23 6.28 9.07
CA PHE A 101 15.02 6.74 8.39
C PHE A 101 13.97 7.23 9.40
N LEU A 102 13.05 8.03 8.87
CA LEU A 102 11.89 8.58 9.55
C LEU A 102 10.63 8.18 8.79
N LEU A 103 9.56 7.97 9.54
CA LEU A 103 8.23 7.73 8.99
C LEU A 103 7.33 8.90 9.34
N PHE A 104 6.49 9.31 8.39
CA PHE A 104 5.49 10.35 8.59
C PHE A 104 4.13 9.89 8.12
N GLY A 105 3.08 10.33 8.81
CA GLY A 105 1.69 10.11 8.46
C GLY A 105 1.02 11.40 7.98
N SER A 106 0.28 11.31 6.88
CA SER A 106 -0.49 12.44 6.33
C SER A 106 -1.86 11.97 5.84
N ASN A 107 -2.81 12.91 5.79
CA ASN A 107 -4.10 12.73 5.11
C ASN A 107 -4.20 13.63 3.86
N THR A 108 -3.08 14.16 3.40
CA THR A 108 -2.99 15.02 2.23
C THR A 108 -1.81 14.60 1.37
N GLN A 109 -2.07 14.38 0.08
CA GLN A 109 -1.04 14.05 -0.89
C GLN A 109 -0.09 15.25 -1.08
N GLY A 110 1.21 14.99 -1.19
CA GLY A 110 2.21 16.07 -1.35
C GLY A 110 2.36 16.93 -0.11
N VAL A 111 2.13 16.35 1.07
CA VAL A 111 2.45 16.93 2.37
C VAL A 111 3.15 15.85 3.17
N LEU A 112 4.40 16.09 3.57
CA LEU A 112 5.22 15.14 4.35
C LEU A 112 4.45 14.55 5.54
N GLY A 113 3.80 15.40 6.33
CA GLY A 113 2.89 15.02 7.41
C GLY A 113 3.51 15.13 8.80
N THR A 114 2.95 14.38 9.75
CA THR A 114 3.42 14.30 11.14
C THR A 114 4.31 13.08 11.32
N GLN A 115 5.48 13.23 11.95
CA GLN A 115 6.34 12.09 12.23
C GLN A 115 5.61 11.05 13.09
N ILE A 116 5.72 9.78 12.72
CA ILE A 116 5.16 8.65 13.45
C ILE A 116 6.31 7.76 13.96
N GLY A 117 6.29 7.46 15.26
CA GLY A 117 7.38 6.73 15.90
C GLY A 117 8.67 7.55 16.05
N GLY A 118 9.80 6.85 16.19
CA GLY A 118 11.13 7.45 16.36
C GLY A 118 11.96 7.47 15.08
N ALA A 119 13.25 7.82 15.23
CA ALA A 119 14.25 7.56 14.20
C ALA A 119 14.70 6.09 14.27
N TYR A 120 14.71 5.43 13.11
CA TYR A 120 15.08 4.02 12.99
C TYR A 120 16.46 3.93 12.35
N GLY A 121 17.48 3.55 13.12
CA GLY A 121 18.86 3.41 12.64
C GLY A 121 19.18 2.05 12.04
N SER A 122 20.47 1.78 11.82
CA SER A 122 20.97 0.57 11.14
C SER A 122 20.57 -0.78 11.74
N ALA A 123 20.10 -0.83 12.99
CA ALA A 123 19.52 -2.05 13.56
C ALA A 123 18.20 -2.46 12.89
N PHE A 124 17.58 -1.56 12.12
CA PHE A 124 16.34 -1.76 11.38
C PHE A 124 16.57 -1.91 9.88
N ASP A 125 17.83 -2.05 9.42
CA ASP A 125 18.15 -2.26 8.01
C ASP A 125 17.45 -3.53 7.48
N ASP A 126 16.69 -3.38 6.40
CA ASP A 126 15.81 -4.38 5.80
C ASP A 126 14.77 -4.99 6.77
N GLN A 127 14.61 -4.47 7.98
CA GLN A 127 13.62 -4.92 8.95
C GLN A 127 12.27 -4.23 8.73
N PHE A 128 11.19 -4.98 8.99
CA PHE A 128 9.85 -4.39 8.98
C PHE A 128 9.59 -3.65 10.28
N VAL A 129 9.10 -2.42 10.14
CA VAL A 129 8.69 -1.54 11.24
C VAL A 129 7.20 -1.25 11.11
N ALA A 130 6.49 -1.31 12.24
CA ALA A 130 5.06 -1.03 12.30
C ALA A 130 4.75 0.43 11.98
N ILE A 131 3.79 0.63 11.08
CA ILE A 131 3.17 1.91 10.81
C ILE A 131 2.05 2.11 11.83
N THR A 132 2.09 3.22 12.56
CA THR A 132 1.10 3.56 13.58
C THR A 132 0.26 4.76 13.15
N GLY A 133 -0.98 4.82 13.65
CA GLY A 133 -1.92 5.90 13.36
C GLY A 133 -2.86 5.64 12.18
N ASN A 134 -3.80 6.56 11.98
CA ASN A 134 -4.84 6.47 10.96
C ASN A 134 -4.57 7.50 9.86
N TYR A 135 -3.70 7.14 8.93
CA TYR A 135 -3.26 8.02 7.84
C TYR A 135 -3.52 7.38 6.48
N GLN A 136 -4.03 8.19 5.55
CA GLN A 136 -4.23 7.78 4.16
C GLN A 136 -2.91 7.69 3.37
N PHE A 137 -1.90 8.43 3.82
CA PHE A 137 -0.59 8.51 3.21
C PHE A 137 0.50 8.27 4.25
N ILE A 138 1.48 7.46 3.88
CA ILE A 138 2.68 7.22 4.70
C ILE A 138 3.91 7.64 3.91
N SER A 139 4.70 8.53 4.48
CA SER A 139 5.93 9.01 3.86
C SER A 139 7.15 8.38 4.52
N VAL A 140 8.10 7.94 3.72
CA VAL A 140 9.44 7.54 4.16
C VAL A 140 10.42 8.63 3.76
N ALA A 141 11.25 9.03 4.71
CA ALA A 141 12.31 10.00 4.48
C ALA A 141 13.60 9.60 5.20
N ALA A 142 14.73 10.09 4.71
CA ALA A 142 15.99 9.97 5.43
C ALA A 142 15.96 10.82 6.71
N GLY A 143 16.39 10.24 7.83
CA GLY A 143 16.60 10.95 9.10
C GLY A 143 18.06 11.35 9.32
N SER A 144 19.00 10.56 8.78
CA SER A 144 20.42 10.87 8.72
C SER A 144 21.03 10.22 7.48
N LYS A 145 21.77 11.01 6.70
CA LYS A 145 22.34 10.65 5.37
C LYS A 145 21.28 10.18 4.37
N ASP A 146 21.36 8.94 3.90
CA ASP A 146 20.54 8.37 2.84
C ASP A 146 20.00 6.97 3.15
N ILE A 147 18.90 6.61 2.48
CA ILE A 147 18.14 5.37 2.67
C ILE A 147 17.30 5.04 1.42
N LEU A 148 16.77 3.80 1.36
CA LEU A 148 15.87 3.32 0.30
C LEU A 148 14.64 2.58 0.85
N PRO A 149 13.40 3.02 0.56
CA PRO A 149 12.19 2.20 0.77
C PRO A 149 12.23 0.86 0.01
N VAL A 150 12.04 -0.24 0.75
CA VAL A 150 12.16 -1.61 0.21
C VAL A 150 10.82 -2.30 0.09
N ALA A 151 9.94 -2.28 1.08
CA ALA A 151 8.69 -3.01 0.99
C ALA A 151 7.61 -2.47 1.93
N LEU A 152 6.35 -2.61 1.51
CA LEU A 152 5.18 -2.43 2.37
C LEU A 152 4.48 -3.77 2.50
N ARG A 153 4.05 -4.13 3.71
CA ARG A 153 3.15 -5.26 3.95
C ARG A 153 2.02 -4.86 4.89
N GLY A 154 0.99 -5.67 4.89
CA GLY A 154 -0.17 -5.52 5.76
C GLY A 154 -0.99 -6.79 5.75
N THR A 155 -1.92 -6.88 6.69
CA THR A 155 -2.82 -8.02 6.81
C THR A 155 -4.23 -7.61 6.42
N ILE A 156 -4.88 -8.44 5.62
CA ILE A 156 -6.32 -8.34 5.35
C ILE A 156 -6.97 -9.54 6.01
N THR A 157 -7.98 -9.32 6.85
CA THR A 157 -8.80 -10.42 7.36
C THR A 157 -9.71 -10.88 6.23
N PRO A 158 -9.64 -12.15 5.77
CA PRO A 158 -10.57 -12.65 4.77
C PRO A 158 -11.99 -12.44 5.29
N VAL A 159 -12.83 -11.73 4.52
CA VAL A 159 -14.26 -11.68 4.83
C VAL A 159 -14.77 -13.11 4.64
N PRO A 160 -15.34 -13.76 5.67
CA PRO A 160 -15.90 -15.09 5.51
C PRO A 160 -16.93 -15.04 4.39
N GLU A 161 -16.76 -15.91 3.39
CA GLU A 161 -17.75 -16.03 2.32
C GLU A 161 -19.10 -16.34 2.98
N MET A 162 -20.03 -15.37 2.96
CA MET A 162 -21.41 -15.64 3.32
C MET A 162 -21.84 -16.82 2.47
N SER A 163 -22.10 -17.95 3.10
CA SER A 163 -22.40 -19.20 2.42
C SER A 163 -23.49 -18.95 1.38
N ALA A 164 -23.11 -18.87 0.10
CA ALA A 164 -24.03 -18.62 -1.01
C ALA A 164 -25.09 -19.73 -1.15
N LEU A 165 -24.94 -20.81 -0.37
CA LEU A 165 -25.95 -21.83 -0.11
C LEU A 165 -27.30 -21.28 0.36
N PHE A 166 -27.34 -20.23 1.19
CA PHE A 166 -28.63 -19.73 1.72
C PHE A 166 -29.55 -19.11 0.65
N PRO A 167 -29.09 -18.18 -0.22
CA PRO A 167 -29.95 -17.65 -1.28
C PRO A 167 -30.28 -18.70 -2.36
N ILE A 168 -29.36 -19.64 -2.65
CA ILE A 168 -29.58 -20.68 -3.66
C ILE A 168 -30.62 -21.70 -3.17
N VAL A 169 -30.51 -22.20 -1.94
CA VAL A 169 -31.49 -23.15 -1.36
C VAL A 169 -32.86 -22.47 -1.19
N GLY A 170 -32.88 -21.22 -0.73
CA GLY A 170 -34.11 -20.43 -0.63
C GLY A 170 -34.81 -20.26 -1.98
N LEU A 171 -34.06 -19.99 -3.05
CA LEU A 171 -34.60 -19.84 -4.40
C LEU A 171 -35.17 -21.16 -4.94
N ILE A 172 -34.46 -22.28 -4.72
CA ILE A 172 -34.92 -23.62 -5.15
C ILE A 172 -36.23 -23.96 -4.43
N ALA A 173 -36.29 -23.78 -3.10
CA ALA A 173 -37.50 -24.04 -2.32
C ALA A 173 -38.70 -23.19 -2.79
N ALA A 174 -38.47 -21.89 -3.05
CA ALA A 174 -39.51 -20.99 -3.54
C ALA A 174 -40.04 -21.42 -4.93
N VAL A 175 -39.15 -21.81 -5.85
CA VAL A 175 -39.54 -22.30 -7.19
C VAL A 175 -40.35 -23.59 -7.08
N SER A 176 -39.92 -24.54 -6.24
CA SER A 176 -40.65 -25.80 -6.01
C SER A 176 -42.05 -25.57 -5.44
N CYS A 177 -42.20 -24.72 -4.41
CA CYS A 177 -43.50 -24.37 -3.86
C CYS A 177 -44.43 -23.72 -4.89
N THR A 178 -43.88 -22.82 -5.72
CA THR A 178 -44.65 -22.13 -6.76
C THR A 178 -45.15 -23.10 -7.84
N GLN A 179 -44.33 -24.08 -8.24
CA GLN A 179 -44.73 -25.11 -9.20
C GLN A 179 -45.83 -26.05 -8.65
N ILE A 180 -45.74 -26.44 -7.38
CA ILE A 180 -46.75 -27.28 -6.72
C ILE A 180 -48.11 -26.55 -6.63
N LEU A 181 -48.09 -25.27 -6.26
CA LEU A 181 -49.32 -24.46 -6.18
C LEU A 181 -49.97 -24.27 -7.55
N ARG A 182 -49.18 -24.10 -8.62
CA ARG A 182 -49.71 -24.02 -10.00
C ARG A 182 -50.40 -25.32 -10.42
N ARG A 183 -49.81 -26.49 -10.14
CA ARG A 183 -50.41 -27.79 -10.47
C ARG A 183 -51.75 -28.02 -9.75
N ARG A 184 -51.83 -27.68 -8.46
CA ARG A 184 -53.08 -27.81 -7.68
C ARG A 184 -54.20 -26.90 -8.20
N ARG A 185 -53.88 -25.70 -8.67
CA ARG A 185 -54.86 -24.79 -9.27
C ARG A 185 -55.41 -25.35 -10.59
N ALA A 186 -54.54 -25.85 -11.47
CA ALA A 186 -54.94 -26.44 -12.74
C ALA A 186 -55.86 -27.68 -12.57
N GLN A 187 -55.58 -28.53 -11.57
CA GLN A 187 -56.42 -29.71 -11.28
C GLN A 187 -57.82 -29.33 -10.76
N LYS A 188 -57.94 -28.27 -9.93
CA LYS A 188 -59.24 -27.79 -9.46
C LYS A 188 -60.10 -27.17 -10.58
N THR A 189 -59.48 -26.55 -11.59
CA THR A 189 -60.20 -25.99 -12.73
C THR A 189 -60.71 -27.10 -13.67
N ALA A 190 -59.97 -28.21 -13.80
CA ALA A 190 -60.34 -29.35 -14.65
C ALA A 190 -61.43 -30.26 -14.06
N SER A 191 -61.73 -30.17 -12.76
CA SER A 191 -62.74 -31.00 -12.09
C SER A 191 -64.12 -30.34 -11.99
N ILE A 192 -64.32 -29.16 -12.59
CA ILE A 192 -65.57 -28.37 -12.56
C ILE A 192 -66.23 -28.30 -13.95
N SER A 193 -65.58 -28.82 -14.99
CA SER A 193 -66.12 -29.00 -16.35
C SER A 193 -66.59 -30.43 -16.57
#